data_AF-A0A3M0ZT43-F1
#
_entry.id   AF-A0A3M0ZT43-F1
#
_cell.length_a   1.000
_cell.length_b   1.000
_cell.length_c   1.000
_cell.angle_alpha   90.00
_cell.angle_beta   90.00
_cell.angle_gamma   90.00
#
_symmetry.space_group_name_H-M   'P 1'
#
loop_
_entity.id
_entity.type
_entity.pdbx_description
1 polymer ?
#
loop_
_entity_poly.entity_id
_entity_poly.type
_entity_poly.pdbx_seq_one_letter_code
_entity_poly.pdbx_strand_id
1 'polypeptide(L)'
;MSAIGCNLDQKASPPVILIVDDEEGICKAFEGIFSDEGYITVSAGNAEDAFDLIESMSPSLVFLDIWLPGKDGIETLVEIKDKYPNLPVVMISGHATIASAMKATKLGAADFIEKPLDLNLVLDAAKRCIENGGKGRWQQKQPRKIAKEKAGMGKGIPKIGTNPLTKAAFGKRSWRGRRIPQRTLKNSALLYGQGLHSGAKSGLIFEPLPPNSGIHFAELSSMSVVPAYVDFVESTGYATTLKCGDAQASTVEHLMSALHAYGICNLLVKCNGEVPVMDGSAIKFCELIEDVGIEEQDGEWYEIDVRKPVRVDNGKEFIAIEPADSFIIDYTLKYPFPLGEQRYVFELSGGVEGYKTEIAKARTFGFVRDVEHLQKQGLALGGRFDNFVLFGENGPINCDLRYTDEPVRHKILDVIGDLYLLGRPIKGKVSASMSGHSDNISLLCALKEAMLDEAEV
;
A
#
# COMPACT_ATOMS: atom_id res chain seq x y z
N MET A 1 42.98 50.60 -2.84
CA MET A 1 41.57 50.76 -2.43
C MET A 1 40.69 50.07 -3.46
N SER A 2 39.68 49.36 -2.96
CA SER A 2 38.80 48.38 -3.62
C SER A 2 38.33 48.75 -5.04
N ALA A 3 38.53 47.82 -5.97
CA ALA A 3 37.72 47.71 -7.17
C ALA A 3 36.44 46.93 -6.81
N ILE A 4 35.30 47.56 -7.02
CA ILE A 4 33.97 46.97 -6.86
C ILE A 4 33.76 46.04 -8.06
N GLY A 5 33.97 44.74 -7.86
CA GLY A 5 33.59 43.71 -8.81
C GLY A 5 32.07 43.52 -8.77
N CYS A 6 31.39 44.02 -9.79
CA CYS A 6 29.99 43.72 -10.07
C CYS A 6 29.89 42.22 -10.39
N ASN A 7 29.37 41.43 -9.44
CA ASN A 7 29.00 40.04 -9.70
C ASN A 7 27.62 40.08 -10.36
N LEU A 8 27.60 40.09 -11.69
CA LEU A 8 26.38 39.85 -12.45
C LEU A 8 26.01 38.38 -12.26
N ASP A 9 25.09 38.11 -11.34
CA ASP A 9 24.40 36.82 -11.27
C ASP A 9 23.81 36.54 -12.65
N GLN A 10 24.37 35.56 -13.36
CA GLN A 10 23.78 35.00 -14.58
C GLN A 10 22.47 34.32 -14.16
N LYS A 11 21.36 35.06 -14.15
CA LYS A 11 20.02 34.47 -14.09
C LYS A 11 19.87 33.58 -15.32
N ALA A 12 19.94 32.27 -15.13
CA ALA A 12 19.50 31.31 -16.13
C ALA A 12 18.08 31.70 -16.58
N SER A 13 17.86 31.73 -17.88
CA SER A 13 16.54 31.96 -18.46
C SER A 13 15.53 30.98 -17.84
N PRO A 14 14.34 31.43 -17.43
CA PRO A 14 13.37 30.57 -16.75
C PRO A 14 13.02 29.36 -17.63
N PRO A 15 12.97 28.15 -17.06
CA PRO A 15 12.74 26.92 -17.83
C PRO A 15 11.36 26.94 -18.49
N VAL A 16 11.32 26.47 -19.73
CA VAL A 16 10.10 26.40 -20.55
C VAL A 16 9.43 25.04 -20.34
N ILE A 17 8.14 25.03 -20.03
CA ILE A 17 7.30 23.84 -19.91
C ILE A 17 6.32 23.82 -21.09
N LEU A 18 6.34 22.73 -21.85
CA LEU A 18 5.36 22.47 -22.91
C LEU A 18 4.21 21.62 -22.35
N ILE A 19 2.98 22.05 -22.59
CA ILE A 19 1.75 21.33 -22.22
C ILE A 19 1.07 20.90 -23.52
N VAL A 20 0.83 19.60 -23.69
CA VAL A 20 0.20 19.05 -24.89
C VAL A 20 -1.11 18.38 -24.49
N ASP A 21 -2.21 19.07 -24.72
CA ASP A 21 -3.57 18.63 -24.37
C ASP A 21 -4.57 19.35 -25.30
N ASP A 22 -5.52 18.62 -25.87
CA ASP A 22 -6.53 19.18 -26.78
C ASP A 22 -7.63 19.94 -26.03
N GLU A 23 -7.74 19.74 -24.73
CA GLU A 23 -8.64 20.49 -23.87
C GLU A 23 -8.02 21.85 -23.48
N GLU A 24 -8.42 22.93 -24.16
CA GLU A 24 -7.96 24.29 -23.86
C GLU A 24 -8.09 24.67 -22.36
N GLY A 25 -9.11 24.15 -21.67
CA GLY A 25 -9.31 24.40 -20.24
C GLY A 25 -8.18 23.84 -19.37
N ILE A 26 -7.64 22.69 -19.73
CA ILE A 26 -6.53 22.03 -19.02
C ILE A 26 -5.22 22.77 -19.31
N CYS A 27 -4.98 23.12 -20.57
CA CYS A 27 -3.85 23.97 -20.97
C CYS A 27 -3.84 25.28 -20.18
N LYS A 28 -4.95 26.03 -20.15
CA LYS A 28 -5.06 27.29 -19.40
C LYS A 28 -4.87 27.12 -17.89
N ALA A 29 -5.34 26.02 -17.32
CA ALA A 29 -5.12 25.72 -15.91
C ALA A 29 -3.63 25.50 -15.62
N PHE A 30 -2.95 24.71 -16.45
CA PHE A 30 -1.51 24.43 -16.31
C PHE A 30 -0.67 25.68 -16.53
N GLU A 31 -1.00 26.48 -17.54
CA GLU A 31 -0.37 27.78 -17.80
C GLU A 31 -0.44 28.71 -16.59
N GLY A 32 -1.62 28.82 -15.97
CA GLY A 32 -1.79 29.64 -14.76
C GLY A 32 -0.91 29.15 -13.60
N ILE A 33 -0.96 27.85 -13.30
CA ILE A 33 -0.23 27.23 -12.18
C ILE A 33 1.28 27.39 -12.34
N PHE A 34 1.81 27.11 -13.53
CA PHE A 34 3.24 27.16 -13.77
C PHE A 34 3.76 28.60 -13.91
N SER A 35 2.96 29.51 -14.47
CA SER A 35 3.32 30.93 -14.54
C SER A 35 3.42 31.56 -13.14
N ASP A 36 2.51 31.18 -12.22
CA ASP A 36 2.55 31.63 -10.82
C ASP A 36 3.82 31.18 -10.09
N GLU A 37 4.38 30.04 -10.49
CA GLU A 37 5.65 29.49 -9.96
C GLU A 37 6.89 29.96 -10.75
N GLY A 38 6.72 30.86 -11.74
CA GLY A 38 7.81 31.51 -12.47
C GLY A 38 8.35 30.73 -13.67
N TYR A 39 7.65 29.71 -14.14
CA TYR A 39 7.98 29.00 -15.38
C TYR A 39 7.42 29.73 -16.61
N ILE A 40 8.07 29.56 -17.76
CA ILE A 40 7.47 29.93 -19.05
C ILE A 40 6.67 28.74 -19.55
N THR A 41 5.39 28.92 -19.86
CA THR A 41 4.55 27.87 -20.43
C THR A 41 4.23 28.13 -21.89
N VAL A 42 4.22 27.05 -22.67
CA VAL A 42 3.68 27.01 -24.03
C VAL A 42 2.75 25.80 -24.14
N SER A 43 1.68 25.90 -24.93
CA SER A 43 0.71 24.83 -25.09
C SER A 43 0.53 24.42 -26.55
N ALA A 44 0.30 23.13 -26.79
CA ALA A 44 -0.11 22.57 -28.08
C ALA A 44 -1.37 21.72 -27.91
N GLY A 45 -2.26 21.74 -28.90
CA GLY A 45 -3.48 20.92 -28.90
C GLY A 45 -3.32 19.55 -29.59
N ASN A 46 -2.17 19.28 -30.21
CA ASN A 46 -1.91 18.07 -30.97
C ASN A 46 -0.38 17.80 -31.06
N ALA A 47 -0.02 16.64 -31.58
CA ALA A 47 1.37 16.20 -31.69
C ALA A 47 2.21 17.03 -32.67
N GLU A 48 1.64 17.50 -33.78
CA GLU A 48 2.36 18.25 -34.81
C GLU A 48 2.82 19.61 -34.25
N ASP A 49 1.91 20.36 -33.65
CA ASP A 49 2.20 21.63 -32.98
C ASP A 49 3.19 21.43 -31.81
N ALA A 50 3.11 20.30 -31.11
CA ALA A 50 4.04 19.97 -30.04
C ALA A 50 5.49 19.83 -30.56
N PHE A 51 5.70 19.19 -31.71
CA PHE A 51 7.05 19.07 -32.30
C PHE A 51 7.60 20.42 -32.77
N ASP A 52 6.77 21.27 -33.38
CA ASP A 52 7.17 22.62 -33.79
C ASP A 52 7.60 23.47 -32.58
N LEU A 53 6.89 23.34 -31.45
CA LEU A 53 7.25 24.00 -30.19
C LEU A 53 8.49 23.39 -29.53
N ILE A 54 8.69 22.07 -29.62
CA ILE A 54 9.92 21.44 -29.13
C ILE A 54 11.14 21.97 -29.88
N GLU A 55 11.05 22.08 -31.20
CA GLU A 55 12.15 22.58 -32.04
C GLU A 55 12.42 24.07 -31.83
N SER A 56 11.37 24.89 -31.77
CA SER A 56 11.51 26.35 -31.69
C SER A 56 11.80 26.87 -30.29
N MET A 57 11.25 26.25 -29.24
CA MET A 57 11.31 26.74 -27.87
C MET A 57 12.26 25.93 -26.96
N SER A 58 12.70 24.74 -27.40
CA SER A 58 13.59 23.86 -26.62
C SER A 58 13.13 23.68 -25.16
N PRO A 59 11.90 23.14 -24.93
CA PRO A 59 11.34 23.02 -23.60
C PRO A 59 12.21 22.14 -22.69
N SER A 60 12.21 22.47 -21.40
CA SER A 60 12.90 21.71 -20.36
C SER A 60 12.07 20.52 -19.86
N LEU A 61 10.76 20.52 -20.14
CA LEU A 61 9.80 19.50 -19.72
C LEU A 61 8.57 19.51 -20.63
N VAL A 62 8.03 18.33 -20.91
CA VAL A 62 6.75 18.16 -21.62
C VAL A 62 5.74 17.47 -20.70
N PHE A 63 4.55 18.03 -20.57
CA PHE A 63 3.35 17.34 -20.11
C PHE A 63 2.53 16.91 -21.32
N LEU A 64 2.22 15.63 -21.45
CA LEU A 64 1.65 15.05 -22.66
C LEU A 64 0.40 14.23 -22.35
N ASP A 65 -0.76 14.69 -22.79
CA ASP A 65 -1.98 13.89 -22.73
C ASP A 65 -1.89 12.65 -23.63
N ILE A 66 -2.52 11.55 -23.21
CA ILE A 66 -2.59 10.32 -24.02
C ILE A 66 -3.55 10.50 -25.20
N TRP A 67 -4.69 11.12 -25.01
CA TRP A 67 -5.76 11.16 -26.01
C TRP A 67 -5.71 12.45 -26.80
N LEU A 68 -4.75 12.53 -27.72
CA LEU A 68 -4.63 13.66 -28.64
C LEU A 68 -5.35 13.39 -29.97
N PRO A 69 -5.89 14.43 -30.63
CA PRO A 69 -6.42 14.33 -31.98
C PRO A 69 -5.30 14.01 -32.98
N GLY A 70 -5.59 13.08 -33.90
CA GLY A 70 -4.64 12.64 -34.91
C GLY A 70 -3.73 11.53 -34.41
N LYS A 71 -2.59 11.90 -33.82
CA LYS A 71 -1.57 10.97 -33.30
C LYS A 71 -1.73 10.80 -31.79
N ASP A 72 -1.80 9.55 -31.32
CA ASP A 72 -1.89 9.19 -29.90
C ASP A 72 -0.69 9.74 -29.12
N GLY A 73 -0.90 10.21 -27.88
CA GLY A 73 0.14 10.69 -26.99
C GLY A 73 1.21 9.64 -26.69
N ILE A 74 0.88 8.34 -26.72
CA ILE A 74 1.90 7.29 -26.59
C ILE A 74 2.82 7.21 -27.82
N GLU A 75 2.27 7.34 -29.03
CA GLU A 75 3.07 7.40 -30.26
C GLU A 75 3.94 8.65 -30.28
N THR A 76 3.37 9.77 -29.83
CA THR A 76 4.07 11.05 -29.65
C THR A 76 5.24 10.93 -28.67
N LEU A 77 5.04 10.24 -27.53
CA LEU A 77 6.11 9.96 -26.57
C LEU A 77 7.29 9.21 -27.20
N VAL A 78 7.02 8.15 -27.98
CA VAL A 78 8.08 7.37 -28.65
C VAL A 78 8.92 8.26 -29.55
N GLU A 79 8.26 9.06 -30.38
CA GLU A 79 8.96 9.95 -31.31
C GLU A 79 9.74 11.07 -30.61
N ILE A 80 9.20 11.62 -29.50
CA ILE A 80 9.94 12.57 -28.67
C ILE A 80 11.19 11.91 -28.09
N LYS A 81 11.11 10.65 -27.62
CA LYS A 81 12.25 9.96 -27.00
C LYS A 81 13.29 9.51 -28.03
N ASP A 82 12.87 9.18 -29.24
CA ASP A 82 13.80 8.87 -30.34
C ASP A 82 14.60 10.09 -30.78
N LYS A 83 13.97 11.28 -30.87
CA LYS A 83 14.64 12.52 -31.29
C LYS A 83 15.33 13.28 -30.14
N TYR A 84 14.74 13.27 -28.96
CA TYR A 84 15.15 14.03 -27.77
C TYR A 84 15.22 13.11 -26.53
N PRO A 85 16.17 12.17 -26.48
CA PRO A 85 16.21 11.13 -25.45
C PRO A 85 16.33 11.66 -24.01
N ASN A 86 16.88 12.86 -23.84
CA ASN A 86 17.05 13.51 -22.53
C ASN A 86 15.91 14.46 -22.14
N LEU A 87 14.94 14.72 -23.02
CA LEU A 87 13.80 15.59 -22.70
C LEU A 87 12.83 14.83 -21.79
N PRO A 88 12.62 15.24 -20.53
CA PRO A 88 11.64 14.58 -19.67
C PRO A 88 10.21 14.81 -20.20
N VAL A 89 9.41 13.75 -20.18
CA VAL A 89 8.01 13.76 -20.63
C VAL A 89 7.17 13.13 -19.53
N VAL A 90 6.19 13.88 -19.03
CA VAL A 90 5.21 13.43 -18.03
C VAL A 90 3.90 13.17 -18.75
N MET A 91 3.42 11.93 -18.68
CA MET A 91 2.15 11.58 -19.30
C MET A 91 0.97 12.02 -18.45
N ILE A 92 -0.10 12.49 -19.09
CA ILE A 92 -1.37 12.84 -18.46
C ILE A 92 -2.47 11.94 -19.04
N SER A 93 -3.39 11.43 -18.22
CA SER A 93 -4.52 10.64 -18.71
C SER A 93 -5.77 10.72 -17.84
N GLY A 94 -6.95 10.87 -18.44
CA GLY A 94 -8.24 10.76 -17.75
C GLY A 94 -8.75 9.33 -17.54
N HIS A 95 -8.08 8.32 -18.09
CA HIS A 95 -8.42 6.89 -17.92
C HIS A 95 -7.15 6.11 -17.61
N ALA A 96 -6.47 6.48 -16.53
CA ALA A 96 -5.22 5.83 -16.15
C ALA A 96 -5.48 4.38 -15.75
N THR A 97 -4.88 3.46 -16.49
CA THR A 97 -4.75 2.05 -16.11
C THR A 97 -3.28 1.72 -15.89
N ILE A 98 -2.97 0.71 -15.07
CA ILE A 98 -1.58 0.26 -14.88
C ILE A 98 -0.93 -0.08 -16.22
N ALA A 99 -1.69 -0.64 -17.17
CA ALA A 99 -1.18 -0.97 -18.50
C ALA A 99 -0.73 0.27 -19.29
N SER A 100 -1.53 1.34 -19.30
CA SER A 100 -1.18 2.59 -19.96
C SER A 100 0.04 3.26 -19.34
N ALA A 101 0.13 3.27 -18.01
CA ALA A 101 1.24 3.90 -17.29
C ALA A 101 2.55 3.08 -17.39
N MET A 102 2.45 1.74 -17.37
CA MET A 102 3.57 0.85 -17.63
C MET A 102 4.08 0.94 -19.07
N LYS A 103 3.17 1.02 -20.06
CA LYS A 103 3.53 1.20 -21.47
C LYS A 103 4.28 2.51 -21.66
N ALA A 104 3.77 3.62 -21.11
CA ALA A 104 4.45 4.91 -21.13
C ALA A 104 5.86 4.86 -20.50
N THR A 105 6.00 4.20 -19.35
CA THR A 105 7.29 4.10 -18.66
C THR A 105 8.30 3.26 -19.44
N LYS A 106 7.89 2.12 -20.01
CA LYS A 106 8.75 1.30 -20.90
C LYS A 106 9.25 2.10 -22.10
N LEU A 107 8.46 3.08 -22.56
CA LEU A 107 8.79 3.95 -23.68
C LEU A 107 9.54 5.22 -23.26
N GLY A 108 9.94 5.34 -21.99
CA GLY A 108 10.82 6.41 -21.50
C GLY A 108 10.12 7.62 -20.89
N ALA A 109 8.82 7.55 -20.58
CA ALA A 109 8.16 8.60 -19.80
C ALA A 109 8.87 8.80 -18.44
N ALA A 110 9.03 10.05 -18.03
CA ALA A 110 9.65 10.43 -16.77
C ALA A 110 8.69 10.26 -15.59
N ASP A 111 7.39 10.47 -15.82
CA ASP A 111 6.34 10.33 -14.82
C ASP A 111 4.97 10.14 -15.48
N PHE A 112 3.95 9.84 -14.68
CA PHE A 112 2.57 9.65 -15.13
C PHE A 112 1.56 10.23 -14.12
N ILE A 113 0.66 11.09 -14.58
CA ILE A 113 -0.37 11.76 -13.77
C ILE A 113 -1.76 11.43 -14.31
N GLU A 114 -2.70 11.12 -13.42
CA GLU A 114 -4.10 10.87 -13.79
C GLU A 114 -4.95 12.15 -13.61
N LYS A 115 -5.88 12.41 -14.55
CA LYS A 115 -6.95 13.41 -14.41
C LYS A 115 -8.10 12.84 -13.53
N PRO A 116 -8.73 13.61 -12.62
CA PRO A 116 -8.59 15.05 -12.44
C PRO A 116 -7.29 15.41 -11.73
N LEU A 117 -6.66 16.46 -12.25
CA LEU A 117 -5.29 16.85 -11.94
C LEU A 117 -5.22 17.48 -10.54
N ASP A 118 -4.44 16.89 -9.64
CA ASP A 118 -4.06 17.54 -8.38
C ASP A 118 -2.93 18.52 -8.65
N LEU A 119 -3.19 19.80 -8.36
CA LEU A 119 -2.28 20.92 -8.61
C LEU A 119 -0.90 20.70 -7.97
N ASN A 120 -0.87 20.10 -6.77
CA ASN A 120 0.40 19.85 -6.07
C ASN A 120 1.20 18.75 -6.77
N LEU A 121 0.53 17.67 -7.21
CA LEU A 121 1.20 16.57 -7.92
C LEU A 121 1.83 17.05 -9.23
N VAL A 122 1.13 17.93 -9.96
CA VAL A 122 1.62 18.51 -11.22
C VAL A 122 2.86 19.38 -10.99
N LEU A 123 2.82 20.26 -9.98
CA LEU A 123 3.96 21.11 -9.62
C LEU A 123 5.16 20.29 -9.13
N ASP A 124 4.92 19.28 -8.30
CA ASP A 124 5.98 18.42 -7.78
C ASP A 124 6.62 17.61 -8.91
N ALA A 125 5.82 17.06 -9.84
CA ALA A 125 6.34 16.39 -11.02
C ALA A 125 7.23 17.32 -11.85
N ALA A 126 6.79 18.57 -12.06
CA ALA A 126 7.57 19.55 -12.82
C ALA A 126 8.90 19.90 -12.15
N LYS A 127 8.87 20.25 -10.86
CA LYS A 127 10.08 20.56 -10.07
C LYS A 127 11.07 19.40 -10.12
N ARG A 128 10.61 18.17 -9.88
CA ARG A 128 11.46 16.97 -9.91
C ARG A 128 12.12 16.73 -11.26
N CYS A 129 11.37 16.89 -12.36
CA CYS A 129 11.89 16.64 -13.70
C CYS A 129 12.93 17.70 -14.11
N ILE A 130 12.68 18.96 -13.78
CA ILE A 130 13.54 20.10 -14.12
C ILE A 130 14.81 20.12 -13.26
N GLU A 131 14.71 19.88 -11.95
CA GLU A 131 15.87 19.91 -11.04
C GLU A 131 16.84 18.74 -11.24
N ASN A 132 16.34 17.56 -11.65
CA ASN A 132 17.17 16.36 -11.77
C ASN A 132 17.64 16.05 -13.19
N GLY A 133 17.40 16.94 -14.18
CA GLY A 133 17.86 16.76 -15.57
C GLY A 133 17.45 15.42 -16.20
N GLY A 134 16.24 14.94 -15.91
CA GLY A 134 15.74 13.66 -16.39
C GLY A 134 16.36 12.40 -15.74
N LYS A 135 17.18 12.54 -14.68
CA LYS A 135 17.83 11.41 -13.96
C LYS A 135 17.33 11.20 -12.52
N GLY A 136 16.26 11.90 -12.11
CA GLY A 136 15.76 11.93 -10.74
C GLY A 136 14.85 10.77 -10.39
N ARG A 137 15.38 9.78 -9.68
CA ARG A 137 14.59 8.77 -8.95
C ARG A 137 13.78 9.42 -7.83
N TRP A 138 12.57 8.89 -7.65
CA TRP A 138 11.60 9.29 -6.63
C TRP A 138 12.21 9.39 -5.22
N GLN A 139 12.08 10.56 -4.58
CA GLN A 139 12.16 10.72 -3.13
C GLN A 139 10.89 11.38 -2.58
N GLN A 140 10.48 10.89 -1.42
CA GLN A 140 9.19 11.07 -0.76
C GLN A 140 9.07 12.43 -0.04
N LYS A 141 7.99 13.18 -0.26
CA LYS A 141 7.47 14.16 0.72
C LYS A 141 5.95 14.10 0.83
N GLN A 142 5.47 14.37 2.05
CA GLN A 142 4.18 14.02 2.63
C GLN A 142 2.96 14.76 2.01
N PRO A 143 1.79 14.12 1.89
CA PRO A 143 0.51 14.82 1.73
C PRO A 143 -0.05 15.32 3.07
N ARG A 144 -0.96 16.29 2.95
CA ARG A 144 -1.43 17.26 3.95
C ARG A 144 -2.21 16.67 5.15
N LYS A 145 -2.21 17.45 6.24
CA LYS A 145 -2.82 17.22 7.57
C LYS A 145 -4.15 16.43 7.59
N ILE A 146 -4.16 15.40 8.45
CA ILE A 146 -5.33 14.66 8.94
C ILE A 146 -6.34 15.62 9.57
N ALA A 147 -7.56 15.66 9.02
CA ALA A 147 -8.67 16.38 9.64
C ALA A 147 -9.16 15.58 10.86
N LYS A 148 -8.95 16.12 12.08
CA LYS A 148 -9.58 15.61 13.30
C LYS A 148 -11.03 16.06 13.33
N GLU A 149 -11.94 15.33 12.68
CA GLU A 149 -13.37 15.53 12.87
C GLU A 149 -13.91 14.61 13.97
N LYS A 150 -14.64 15.20 14.92
CA LYS A 150 -15.48 14.46 15.87
C LYS A 150 -16.68 13.89 15.10
N ALA A 151 -16.56 12.67 14.59
CA ALA A 151 -17.71 11.94 14.08
C ALA A 151 -18.72 11.74 15.22
N GLY A 152 -19.89 12.35 15.09
CA GLY A 152 -20.97 12.22 16.06
C GLY A 152 -21.46 10.77 16.15
N MET A 153 -21.80 10.34 17.37
CA MET A 153 -22.39 9.01 17.65
C MET A 153 -23.67 8.79 16.82
N GLY A 154 -23.51 8.12 15.67
CA GLY A 154 -24.62 7.59 14.89
C GLY A 154 -25.26 6.43 15.65
N LYS A 155 -26.43 6.68 16.24
CA LYS A 155 -27.32 5.65 16.77
C LYS A 155 -27.78 4.75 15.63
N GLY A 156 -27.12 3.61 15.44
CA GLY A 156 -27.49 2.65 14.40
C GLY A 156 -26.63 1.39 14.30
N ILE A 157 -25.64 1.20 15.19
CA ILE A 157 -24.89 -0.05 15.23
C ILE A 157 -25.81 -1.11 15.86
N PRO A 158 -26.03 -2.28 15.22
CA PRO A 158 -26.63 -3.43 15.90
C PRO A 158 -25.89 -3.66 17.22
N LYS A 159 -26.56 -4.15 18.27
CA LYS A 159 -25.88 -4.49 19.54
C LYS A 159 -24.75 -5.52 19.27
N ILE A 160 -23.53 -5.04 19.00
CA ILE A 160 -22.31 -5.86 18.87
C ILE A 160 -22.05 -6.62 20.19
N GLY A 161 -22.68 -6.19 21.30
CA GLY A 161 -22.57 -6.81 22.62
C GLY A 161 -23.38 -8.09 22.89
N THR A 162 -24.07 -8.71 21.93
CA THR A 162 -24.81 -9.97 22.20
C THR A 162 -24.70 -11.07 21.15
N ASN A 163 -23.89 -10.90 20.10
CA ASN A 163 -23.75 -11.96 19.09
C ASN A 163 -22.78 -13.05 19.60
N PRO A 164 -23.10 -14.36 19.51
CA PRO A 164 -22.18 -15.45 19.83
C PRO A 164 -20.84 -15.42 19.07
N LEU A 165 -20.67 -14.50 18.11
CA LEU A 165 -19.48 -14.27 17.30
C LEU A 165 -18.23 -13.87 18.10
N THR A 166 -18.37 -13.39 19.34
CA THR A 166 -17.23 -13.17 20.27
C THR A 166 -16.75 -14.45 20.97
N LYS A 167 -17.50 -15.57 20.90
CA LYS A 167 -17.04 -16.88 21.41
C LYS A 167 -16.14 -17.64 20.42
N ALA A 168 -15.90 -17.11 19.22
CA ALA A 168 -15.18 -17.83 18.16
C ALA A 168 -13.67 -18.03 18.44
N ALA A 169 -13.05 -17.26 19.33
CA ALA A 169 -11.61 -17.36 19.58
C ALA A 169 -11.29 -17.85 20.99
N PHE A 170 -11.62 -19.11 21.33
CA PHE A 170 -11.09 -19.85 22.50
C PHE A 170 -11.72 -19.52 23.86
N GLY A 171 -12.88 -20.14 24.14
CA GLY A 171 -13.53 -20.15 25.45
C GLY A 171 -12.84 -21.01 26.53
N LYS A 172 -11.86 -21.85 26.17
CA LYS A 172 -11.15 -22.76 27.10
C LYS A 172 -9.75 -22.23 27.49
N ARG A 173 -9.14 -22.78 28.54
CA ARG A 173 -7.85 -22.36 29.14
C ARG A 173 -6.61 -22.98 28.45
N SER A 174 -6.81 -23.93 27.55
CA SER A 174 -5.72 -24.54 26.78
C SER A 174 -4.96 -23.44 26.01
N TRP A 175 -3.62 -23.50 26.05
CA TRP A 175 -2.72 -22.58 25.33
C TRP A 175 -2.82 -21.10 25.71
N ARG A 176 -3.43 -20.75 26.85
CA ARG A 176 -3.36 -19.37 27.38
C ARG A 176 -1.97 -19.10 27.95
N GLY A 177 -1.29 -18.11 27.35
CA GLY A 177 -0.03 -17.58 27.85
C GLY A 177 -0.22 -16.43 28.83
N ARG A 178 0.65 -15.42 28.73
CA ARG A 178 0.60 -14.21 29.53
C ARG A 178 -0.70 -13.43 29.27
N ARG A 179 -1.24 -12.81 30.33
CA ARG A 179 -2.32 -11.82 30.22
C ARG A 179 -1.76 -10.52 29.62
N ILE A 180 -2.43 -10.01 28.59
CA ILE A 180 -2.08 -8.77 27.89
C ILE A 180 -3.24 -7.78 28.06
N PRO A 181 -2.99 -6.50 28.36
CA PRO A 181 -4.05 -5.48 28.37
C PRO A 181 -4.70 -5.38 26.99
N GLN A 182 -6.01 -5.22 26.95
CA GLN A 182 -6.71 -4.98 25.69
C GLN A 182 -6.43 -3.57 25.21
N ARG A 183 -6.46 -3.35 23.90
CA ARG A 183 -6.22 -2.03 23.32
C ARG A 183 -7.20 -1.74 22.20
N THR A 184 -7.59 -0.48 22.12
CA THR A 184 -8.35 0.11 21.03
C THR A 184 -7.71 1.45 20.63
N LEU A 185 -8.24 2.10 19.60
CA LEU A 185 -7.85 3.46 19.26
C LEU A 185 -8.49 4.45 20.24
N LYS A 186 -7.80 5.55 20.56
CA LYS A 186 -8.30 6.56 21.50
C LYS A 186 -9.46 7.39 20.92
N ASN A 187 -9.49 7.57 19.60
CA ASN A 187 -10.56 8.28 18.90
C ASN A 187 -10.87 7.56 17.59
N SER A 188 -12.03 7.86 17.00
CA SER A 188 -12.30 7.47 15.63
C SER A 188 -11.34 8.16 14.65
N ALA A 189 -11.06 7.51 13.53
CA ALA A 189 -10.15 8.00 12.52
C ALA A 189 -10.67 7.70 11.11
N LEU A 190 -10.20 8.48 10.14
CA LEU A 190 -10.54 8.33 8.74
C LEU A 190 -9.25 8.35 7.91
N LEU A 191 -9.10 7.37 7.03
CA LEU A 191 -8.00 7.28 6.09
C LEU A 191 -8.57 7.10 4.69
N TYR A 192 -8.08 7.88 3.72
CA TYR A 192 -8.48 7.75 2.33
C TYR A 192 -7.38 7.06 1.53
N GLY A 193 -7.78 6.18 0.62
CA GLY A 193 -6.85 5.55 -0.30
C GLY A 193 -7.55 4.89 -1.47
N GLN A 194 -6.79 4.09 -2.22
CA GLN A 194 -7.26 3.30 -3.35
C GLN A 194 -7.00 1.82 -3.07
N GLY A 195 -7.96 0.95 -3.40
CA GLY A 195 -7.77 -0.51 -3.36
C GLY A 195 -6.74 -0.97 -4.40
N LEU A 196 -5.93 -1.99 -4.09
CA LEU A 196 -4.91 -2.52 -5.00
C LEU A 196 -5.55 -3.26 -6.19
N HIS A 197 -6.54 -4.09 -5.90
CA HIS A 197 -7.14 -4.97 -6.89
C HIS A 197 -8.30 -4.31 -7.60
N SER A 198 -9.24 -3.69 -6.88
CA SER A 198 -10.40 -3.03 -7.48
C SER A 198 -10.07 -1.71 -8.16
N GLY A 199 -9.02 -1.01 -7.70
CA GLY A 199 -8.75 0.37 -8.10
C GLY A 199 -9.80 1.39 -7.62
N ALA A 200 -10.77 0.99 -6.79
CA ALA A 200 -11.76 1.91 -6.26
C ALA A 200 -11.14 2.84 -5.21
N LYS A 201 -11.45 4.14 -5.27
CA LYS A 201 -11.17 5.08 -4.18
C LYS A 201 -12.11 4.73 -3.01
N SER A 202 -11.53 4.46 -1.85
CA SER A 202 -12.25 3.99 -0.68
C SER A 202 -11.75 4.72 0.57
N GLY A 203 -12.68 5.07 1.45
CA GLY A 203 -12.38 5.57 2.78
C GLY A 203 -12.39 4.41 3.78
N LEU A 204 -11.43 4.40 4.69
CA LEU A 204 -11.40 3.54 5.86
C LEU A 204 -11.81 4.34 7.09
N ILE A 205 -12.93 3.96 7.70
CA ILE A 205 -13.35 4.53 8.99
C ILE A 205 -12.97 3.56 10.10
N PHE A 206 -12.19 4.05 11.06
CA PHE A 206 -11.81 3.32 12.25
C PHE A 206 -12.63 3.80 13.43
N GLU A 207 -13.31 2.88 14.11
CA GLU A 207 -14.14 3.16 15.27
C GLU A 207 -13.68 2.30 16.45
N PRO A 208 -13.27 2.90 17.58
CA PRO A 208 -12.93 2.17 18.79
C PRO A 208 -14.09 1.31 19.25
N LEU A 209 -13.81 0.08 19.70
CA LEU A 209 -14.81 -0.82 20.25
C LEU A 209 -14.57 -1.08 21.75
N PRO A 210 -15.62 -1.42 22.53
CA PRO A 210 -15.47 -1.83 23.92
C PRO A 210 -14.62 -3.10 24.10
N PRO A 211 -14.19 -3.41 25.34
CA PRO A 211 -13.47 -4.65 25.64
C PRO A 211 -14.18 -5.91 25.16
N ASN A 212 -13.39 -6.91 24.77
CA ASN A 212 -13.80 -8.23 24.28
C ASN A 212 -14.63 -8.17 22.99
N SER A 213 -14.53 -7.08 22.24
CA SER A 213 -15.22 -6.97 20.96
C SER A 213 -14.49 -7.74 19.88
N GLY A 214 -13.16 -7.65 19.80
CA GLY A 214 -12.40 -8.17 18.64
C GLY A 214 -12.32 -7.15 17.49
N ILE A 215 -11.62 -7.52 16.41
CA ILE A 215 -11.53 -6.71 15.19
C ILE A 215 -12.64 -7.12 14.22
N HIS A 216 -13.33 -6.13 13.67
CA HIS A 216 -14.48 -6.30 12.79
C HIS A 216 -14.32 -5.43 11.56
N PHE A 217 -14.65 -5.98 10.39
CA PHE A 217 -14.83 -5.20 9.18
C PHE A 217 -16.31 -5.01 8.89
N ALA A 218 -16.70 -3.85 8.39
CA ALA A 218 -18.06 -3.56 7.99
C ALA A 218 -18.11 -2.84 6.65
N GLU A 219 -19.16 -3.11 5.91
CA GLU A 219 -19.42 -2.43 4.64
C GLU A 219 -19.90 -1.00 4.90
N LEU A 220 -19.45 -0.01 4.13
CA LEU A 220 -19.85 1.40 4.35
C LEU A 220 -21.32 1.64 4.02
N SER A 221 -21.82 0.94 3.00
CA SER A 221 -23.17 1.09 2.47
C SER A 221 -24.23 0.30 3.25
N SER A 222 -23.82 -0.62 4.12
CA SER A 222 -24.73 -1.48 4.89
C SER A 222 -24.34 -1.55 6.37
N MET A 223 -25.17 -2.19 7.19
CA MET A 223 -24.83 -2.48 8.60
C MET A 223 -24.28 -3.91 8.76
N SER A 224 -23.92 -4.57 7.66
CA SER A 224 -23.37 -5.91 7.68
C SER A 224 -21.92 -5.87 8.17
N VAL A 225 -21.54 -6.86 8.98
CA VAL A 225 -20.24 -6.94 9.65
C VAL A 225 -19.65 -8.33 9.46
N VAL A 226 -18.35 -8.40 9.19
CA VAL A 226 -17.55 -9.63 9.17
C VAL A 226 -16.45 -9.56 10.24
N PRO A 227 -16.39 -10.51 11.19
CA PRO A 227 -15.29 -10.59 12.14
C PRO A 227 -13.96 -10.94 11.45
N ALA A 228 -12.86 -10.34 11.91
CA ALA A 228 -11.51 -10.66 11.43
C ALA A 228 -10.98 -11.95 12.07
N TYR A 229 -11.65 -13.07 11.79
CA TYR A 229 -11.24 -14.40 12.22
C TYR A 229 -11.04 -15.34 11.04
N VAL A 230 -10.15 -16.33 11.23
CA VAL A 230 -9.85 -17.36 10.23
C VAL A 230 -11.11 -18.07 9.69
N ASP A 231 -12.15 -18.22 10.50
CA ASP A 231 -13.43 -18.83 10.13
C ASP A 231 -14.20 -18.09 9.03
N PHE A 232 -13.88 -16.81 8.84
CA PHE A 232 -14.53 -15.95 7.87
C PHE A 232 -13.68 -15.69 6.63
N VAL A 233 -12.53 -16.37 6.50
CA VAL A 233 -11.70 -16.27 5.29
C VAL A 233 -12.41 -17.00 4.15
N GLU A 234 -12.78 -16.25 3.10
CA GLU A 234 -13.41 -16.78 1.90
C GLU A 234 -12.38 -17.17 0.84
N SER A 235 -11.35 -16.34 0.62
CA SER A 235 -10.34 -16.59 -0.41
C SER A 235 -8.97 -16.01 -0.04
N THR A 236 -7.94 -16.64 -0.61
CA THR A 236 -6.51 -16.34 -0.38
C THR A 236 -5.71 -16.25 -1.68
N GLY A 237 -6.39 -16.10 -2.82
CA GLY A 237 -5.78 -16.24 -4.15
C GLY A 237 -4.65 -15.22 -4.42
N TYR A 238 -4.87 -13.97 -4.05
CA TYR A 238 -3.89 -12.88 -4.23
C TYR A 238 -3.80 -11.91 -3.04
N ALA A 239 -4.73 -12.06 -2.10
CA ALA A 239 -4.89 -11.28 -0.88
C ALA A 239 -5.79 -12.08 0.06
N THR A 240 -5.77 -11.78 1.35
CA THR A 240 -6.69 -12.41 2.30
C THR A 240 -8.02 -11.67 2.27
N THR A 241 -9.09 -12.41 1.95
CA THR A 241 -10.46 -11.87 1.85
C THR A 241 -11.38 -12.51 2.88
N LEU A 242 -12.01 -11.66 3.68
CA LEU A 242 -13.00 -12.03 4.68
C LEU A 242 -14.42 -11.83 4.15
N LYS A 243 -15.34 -12.74 4.49
CA LYS A 243 -16.76 -12.60 4.18
C LYS A 243 -17.67 -13.21 5.23
N CYS A 244 -18.78 -12.51 5.52
CA CYS A 244 -19.88 -13.02 6.33
C CYS A 244 -21.20 -12.41 5.87
N GLY A 245 -22.07 -13.24 5.30
CA GLY A 245 -23.30 -12.75 4.66
C GLY A 245 -22.94 -11.76 3.54
N ASP A 246 -23.49 -10.54 3.63
CA ASP A 246 -23.25 -9.47 2.66
C ASP A 246 -22.02 -8.60 2.96
N ALA A 247 -21.36 -8.80 4.11
CA ALA A 247 -20.15 -8.05 4.46
C ALA A 247 -18.91 -8.73 3.88
N GLN A 248 -18.02 -7.95 3.26
CA GLN A 248 -16.76 -8.41 2.72
C GLN A 248 -15.65 -7.40 3.00
N ALA A 249 -14.42 -7.89 3.23
CA ALA A 249 -13.21 -7.09 3.25
C ALA A 249 -12.05 -7.88 2.65
N SER A 250 -11.50 -7.41 1.53
CA SER A 250 -10.29 -7.96 0.91
C SER A 250 -9.04 -7.16 1.25
N THR A 251 -7.87 -7.80 1.14
CA THR A 251 -6.55 -7.18 1.33
C THR A 251 -6.35 -6.68 2.76
N VAL A 252 -6.81 -7.46 3.74
CA VAL A 252 -6.79 -7.08 5.15
C VAL A 252 -5.41 -7.23 5.79
N GLU A 253 -4.53 -8.03 5.19
CA GLU A 253 -3.23 -8.46 5.73
C GLU A 253 -2.33 -7.30 6.18
N HIS A 254 -2.20 -6.22 5.40
CA HIS A 254 -1.30 -5.11 5.77
C HIS A 254 -1.80 -4.32 6.96
N LEU A 255 -3.11 -4.05 6.99
CA LEU A 255 -3.75 -3.41 8.13
C LEU A 255 -3.67 -4.31 9.36
N MET A 256 -4.01 -5.60 9.24
CA MET A 256 -3.94 -6.56 10.34
C MET A 256 -2.52 -6.69 10.87
N SER A 257 -1.50 -6.61 10.01
CA SER A 257 -0.09 -6.61 10.40
C SER A 257 0.26 -5.43 11.30
N ALA A 258 -0.17 -4.22 10.92
CA ALA A 258 -0.02 -3.04 11.77
C ALA A 258 -0.80 -3.20 13.09
N LEU A 259 -2.08 -3.60 13.04
CA LEU A 259 -2.89 -3.77 14.25
C LEU A 259 -2.27 -4.78 15.23
N HIS A 260 -1.69 -5.87 14.72
CA HIS A 260 -0.97 -6.85 15.53
C HIS A 260 0.25 -6.23 16.20
N ALA A 261 1.09 -5.50 15.46
CA ALA A 261 2.31 -4.88 16.00
C ALA A 261 2.02 -3.90 17.14
N TYR A 262 0.92 -3.14 17.04
CA TYR A 262 0.48 -2.20 18.10
C TYR A 262 -0.36 -2.87 19.20
N GLY A 263 -0.77 -4.12 19.02
CA GLY A 263 -1.61 -4.89 19.93
C GLY A 263 -3.06 -4.41 19.97
N ILE A 264 -3.55 -3.73 18.93
CA ILE A 264 -4.95 -3.28 18.83
C ILE A 264 -5.84 -4.51 18.65
N CYS A 265 -6.84 -4.69 19.53
CA CYS A 265 -7.66 -5.89 19.53
C CYS A 265 -9.16 -5.65 19.53
N ASN A 266 -9.62 -4.43 19.84
CA ASN A 266 -11.02 -4.06 19.76
C ASN A 266 -11.18 -2.91 18.77
N LEU A 267 -11.66 -3.17 17.56
CA LEU A 267 -11.75 -2.15 16.52
C LEU A 267 -12.81 -2.50 15.47
N LEU A 268 -13.59 -1.52 15.06
CA LEU A 268 -14.43 -1.61 13.88
C LEU A 268 -13.77 -0.84 12.74
N VAL A 269 -13.59 -1.50 11.59
CA VAL A 269 -13.02 -0.94 10.38
C VAL A 269 -14.10 -0.95 9.31
N LYS A 270 -14.52 0.21 8.83
CA LYS A 270 -15.49 0.31 7.74
C LYS A 270 -14.76 0.57 6.43
N CYS A 271 -15.04 -0.24 5.42
CA CYS A 271 -14.47 -0.12 4.08
C CYS A 271 -15.52 -0.44 3.02
N ASN A 272 -15.25 -0.09 1.76
CA ASN A 272 -16.09 -0.45 0.62
C ASN A 272 -15.53 -1.72 -0.06
N GLY A 273 -15.75 -2.89 0.54
CA GLY A 273 -15.31 -4.20 0.05
C GLY A 273 -13.80 -4.52 0.07
N GLU A 274 -12.91 -3.52 -0.05
CA GLU A 274 -11.45 -3.67 -0.08
C GLU A 274 -10.77 -2.65 0.84
N VAL A 275 -9.74 -3.08 1.56
CA VAL A 275 -8.84 -2.21 2.32
C VAL A 275 -7.86 -1.54 1.36
N PRO A 276 -7.80 -0.19 1.30
CA PRO A 276 -6.80 0.53 0.53
C PRO A 276 -5.36 0.10 0.82
N VAL A 277 -4.59 -0.09 -0.25
CA VAL A 277 -3.19 -0.56 -0.17
C VAL A 277 -2.21 0.52 0.27
N MET A 278 -2.66 1.78 0.31
CA MET A 278 -1.85 2.94 0.67
C MET A 278 -0.59 3.04 -0.21
N ASP A 279 0.60 2.87 0.36
CA ASP A 279 1.88 2.88 -0.35
C ASP A 279 2.43 1.47 -0.63
N GLY A 280 1.61 0.43 -0.43
CA GLY A 280 2.02 -0.97 -0.56
C GLY A 280 2.53 -1.60 0.72
N SER A 281 2.66 -0.83 1.81
CA SER A 281 3.21 -1.28 3.07
C SER A 281 2.31 -0.93 4.25
N ALA A 282 2.69 -1.34 5.46
CA ALA A 282 1.93 -1.08 6.67
C ALA A 282 2.22 0.29 7.31
N ILE A 283 3.19 1.06 6.78
CA ILE A 283 3.68 2.29 7.43
C ILE A 283 2.60 3.35 7.58
N LYS A 284 1.67 3.47 6.62
CA LYS A 284 0.57 4.44 6.71
C LYS A 284 -0.46 4.08 7.77
N PHE A 285 -0.68 2.80 8.01
CA PHE A 285 -1.50 2.36 9.14
C PHE A 285 -0.79 2.61 10.48
N CYS A 286 0.53 2.42 10.53
CA CYS A 286 1.34 2.76 11.71
C CYS A 286 1.21 4.25 12.08
N GLU A 287 1.46 5.14 11.11
CA GLU A 287 1.34 6.59 11.30
C GLU A 287 -0.06 6.99 11.81
N LEU A 288 -1.12 6.39 11.24
CA LEU A 288 -2.50 6.64 11.67
C LEU A 288 -2.73 6.23 13.14
N ILE A 289 -2.28 5.03 13.54
CA ILE A 289 -2.47 4.53 14.91
C ILE A 289 -1.75 5.45 15.92
N GLU A 290 -0.56 5.94 15.57
CA GLU A 290 0.22 6.86 16.40
C GLU A 290 -0.44 8.23 16.53
N ASP A 291 -0.91 8.79 15.41
CA ASP A 291 -1.55 10.11 15.37
C ASP A 291 -2.88 10.15 16.14
N VAL A 292 -3.63 9.04 16.10
CA VAL A 292 -4.91 8.88 16.82
C VAL A 292 -4.66 8.58 18.30
N GLY A 293 -3.62 7.80 18.58
CA GLY A 293 -3.27 7.30 19.91
C GLY A 293 -4.03 6.03 20.27
N ILE A 294 -3.51 5.34 21.29
CA ILE A 294 -4.04 4.06 21.78
C ILE A 294 -4.68 4.25 23.15
N GLU A 295 -5.77 3.54 23.38
CA GLU A 295 -6.43 3.42 24.68
C GLU A 295 -6.33 1.98 25.18
N GLU A 296 -5.75 1.79 26.36
CA GLU A 296 -5.75 0.51 27.05
C GLU A 296 -7.09 0.30 27.75
N GLN A 297 -7.61 -0.91 27.69
CA GLN A 297 -8.90 -1.27 28.25
C GLN A 297 -8.79 -2.48 29.17
N ASP A 298 -9.63 -2.49 30.20
CA ASP A 298 -9.73 -3.61 31.13
C ASP A 298 -10.45 -4.80 30.49
N GLY A 299 -9.87 -5.98 30.62
CA GLY A 299 -10.46 -7.23 30.16
C GLY A 299 -9.55 -8.43 30.36
N GLU A 300 -10.13 -9.62 30.15
CA GLU A 300 -9.39 -10.87 30.10
C GLU A 300 -8.94 -11.14 28.66
N TRP A 301 -7.69 -10.84 28.36
CA TRP A 301 -7.08 -11.12 27.07
C TRP A 301 -5.70 -11.74 27.28
N TYR A 302 -5.40 -12.77 26.51
CA TYR A 302 -4.23 -13.61 26.68
C TYR A 302 -3.62 -13.87 25.32
N GLU A 303 -2.29 -13.93 25.25
CA GLU A 303 -1.61 -14.49 24.08
C GLU A 303 -1.86 -16.00 23.96
N ILE A 304 -1.68 -16.50 22.75
CA ILE A 304 -1.63 -17.93 22.43
C ILE A 304 -0.20 -18.41 22.69
N ASP A 305 -0.02 -19.25 23.70
CA ASP A 305 1.25 -19.88 24.07
C ASP A 305 1.41 -21.20 23.31
N VAL A 306 2.28 -21.20 22.29
CA VAL A 306 2.51 -22.38 21.46
C VAL A 306 3.31 -23.42 22.25
N ARG A 307 2.70 -24.58 22.50
CA ARG A 307 3.32 -25.64 23.34
C ARG A 307 3.78 -26.86 22.56
N LYS A 308 3.26 -27.04 21.35
CA LYS A 308 3.63 -28.13 20.44
C LYS A 308 3.82 -27.58 19.03
N PRO A 309 4.73 -28.18 18.25
CA PRO A 309 4.91 -27.78 16.87
C PRO A 309 3.69 -28.16 16.03
N VAL A 310 3.28 -27.26 15.14
CA VAL A 310 2.26 -27.48 14.10
C VAL A 310 2.90 -27.13 12.76
N ARG A 311 2.71 -27.98 11.74
CA ARG A 311 3.35 -27.83 10.44
C ARG A 311 2.36 -28.13 9.32
N VAL A 312 2.42 -27.31 8.28
CA VAL A 312 1.72 -27.52 7.01
C VAL A 312 2.76 -27.58 5.89
N ASP A 313 2.66 -28.62 5.06
CA ASP A 313 3.57 -28.91 3.96
C ASP A 313 2.81 -28.95 2.64
N ASN A 314 3.26 -28.19 1.64
CA ASN A 314 2.73 -28.18 0.28
C ASN A 314 3.84 -28.47 -0.75
N GLY A 315 4.62 -29.52 -0.47
CA GLY A 315 5.71 -29.97 -1.34
C GLY A 315 7.02 -29.22 -1.08
N LYS A 316 7.36 -28.23 -1.94
CA LYS A 316 8.59 -27.41 -1.77
C LYS A 316 8.39 -26.24 -0.81
N GLU A 317 7.15 -25.95 -0.49
CA GLU A 317 6.71 -24.84 0.35
C GLU A 317 6.25 -25.40 1.68
N PHE A 318 6.57 -24.70 2.76
CA PHE A 318 6.09 -25.07 4.08
C PHE A 318 5.92 -23.86 4.96
N ILE A 319 5.05 -24.01 5.95
CA ILE A 319 5.00 -23.13 7.09
C ILE A 319 4.80 -23.96 8.36
N ALA A 320 5.53 -23.62 9.41
CA ALA A 320 5.45 -24.30 10.69
C ALA A 320 5.49 -23.28 11.82
N ILE A 321 4.85 -23.60 12.94
CA ILE A 321 4.99 -22.87 14.18
C ILE A 321 5.46 -23.81 15.29
N GLU A 322 6.45 -23.38 16.07
CA GLU A 322 7.04 -24.13 17.16
C GLU A 322 7.09 -23.31 18.46
N PRO A 323 7.18 -23.96 19.64
CA PRO A 323 7.31 -23.25 20.91
C PRO A 323 8.54 -22.33 20.94
N ALA A 324 8.34 -21.09 21.39
CA ALA A 324 9.41 -20.11 21.60
C ALA A 324 9.05 -19.15 22.72
N ASP A 325 10.02 -18.40 23.23
CA ASP A 325 9.81 -17.43 24.32
C ASP A 325 9.26 -16.08 23.87
N SER A 326 9.23 -15.84 22.57
CA SER A 326 8.76 -14.61 21.93
C SER A 326 8.09 -14.93 20.59
N PHE A 327 7.53 -13.90 19.94
CA PHE A 327 7.00 -14.03 18.59
C PHE A 327 8.10 -13.81 17.56
N ILE A 328 8.48 -14.87 16.85
CA ILE A 328 9.57 -14.87 15.87
C ILE A 328 9.02 -15.35 14.52
N ILE A 329 9.46 -14.72 13.43
CA ILE A 329 9.21 -15.18 12.06
C ILE A 329 10.54 -15.33 11.34
N ASP A 330 10.87 -16.56 10.96
CA ASP A 330 12.00 -16.92 10.10
C ASP A 330 11.46 -17.26 8.72
N TYR A 331 11.66 -16.36 7.77
CA TYR A 331 11.09 -16.50 6.43
C TYR A 331 12.19 -16.63 5.38
N THR A 332 12.07 -17.64 4.52
CA THR A 332 12.92 -17.85 3.34
C THR A 332 12.13 -17.69 2.05
N LEU A 333 12.58 -16.79 1.19
CA LEU A 333 12.05 -16.50 -0.13
C LEU A 333 13.04 -17.01 -1.20
N LYS A 334 12.53 -17.67 -2.25
CA LYS A 334 13.34 -18.26 -3.33
C LYS A 334 12.68 -18.00 -4.67
N TYR A 335 13.17 -16.98 -5.38
CA TYR A 335 12.77 -16.69 -6.75
C TYR A 335 13.96 -16.80 -7.70
N PRO A 336 13.73 -17.03 -9.01
CA PRO A 336 14.73 -16.77 -10.03
C PRO A 336 15.25 -15.33 -9.96
N PHE A 337 16.38 -15.07 -10.63
CA PHE A 337 16.86 -13.70 -10.86
C PHE A 337 15.70 -12.81 -11.39
N PRO A 338 15.52 -11.58 -10.88
CA PRO A 338 16.48 -10.78 -10.10
C PRO A 338 16.41 -10.90 -8.57
N LEU A 339 15.40 -11.56 -7.99
CA LEU A 339 15.25 -11.60 -6.51
C LEU A 339 16.23 -12.57 -5.85
N GLY A 340 16.45 -13.74 -6.46
CA GLY A 340 17.29 -14.78 -5.89
C GLY A 340 16.71 -15.39 -4.61
N GLU A 341 17.60 -15.96 -3.78
CA GLU A 341 17.26 -16.49 -2.46
C GLU A 341 17.50 -15.41 -1.39
N GLN A 342 16.48 -15.12 -0.60
CA GLN A 342 16.51 -14.17 0.50
C GLN A 342 16.00 -14.84 1.77
N ARG A 343 16.62 -14.57 2.91
CA ARG A 343 16.15 -15.03 4.21
C ARG A 343 16.21 -13.89 5.20
N TYR A 344 15.13 -13.71 5.96
CA TYR A 344 15.09 -12.73 7.05
C TYR A 344 14.46 -13.35 8.28
N VAL A 345 15.02 -13.03 9.45
CA VAL A 345 14.49 -13.44 10.76
C VAL A 345 14.10 -12.18 11.50
N PHE A 346 12.82 -12.07 11.83
CA PHE A 346 12.27 -10.95 12.58
C PHE A 346 11.72 -11.45 13.91
N GLU A 347 12.02 -10.72 14.98
CA GLU A 347 11.49 -10.97 16.31
C GLU A 347 10.74 -9.74 16.79
N LEU A 348 9.45 -9.88 17.12
CA LEU A 348 8.62 -8.78 17.63
C LEU A 348 8.88 -8.51 19.13
N SER A 349 10.10 -8.74 19.62
CA SER A 349 10.52 -8.43 20.99
C SER A 349 10.88 -6.95 21.16
N GLY A 350 11.34 -6.29 20.10
CA GLY A 350 11.66 -4.86 20.06
C GLY A 350 10.43 -3.93 20.08
N GLY A 351 9.22 -4.50 20.18
CA GLY A 351 7.95 -3.76 20.17
C GLY A 351 7.67 -3.07 18.83
N VAL A 352 6.79 -2.07 18.87
CA VAL A 352 6.31 -1.31 17.70
C VAL A 352 7.46 -0.67 16.92
N GLU A 353 8.49 -0.15 17.61
CA GLU A 353 9.60 0.53 16.95
C GLU A 353 10.43 -0.44 16.09
N GLY A 354 10.73 -1.64 16.60
CA GLY A 354 11.40 -2.69 15.80
C GLY A 354 10.60 -3.06 14.55
N TYR A 355 9.29 -3.24 14.70
CA TYR A 355 8.40 -3.49 13.56
C TYR A 355 8.43 -2.35 12.53
N LYS A 356 8.35 -1.09 12.97
CA LYS A 356 8.39 0.09 12.07
C LYS A 356 9.71 0.23 11.33
N THR A 357 10.83 -0.05 12.00
CA THR A 357 12.15 0.07 11.40
C THR A 357 12.43 -1.04 10.41
N GLU A 358 12.04 -2.26 10.74
CA GLU A 358 12.48 -3.45 10.00
C GLU A 358 11.45 -4.00 9.02
N ILE A 359 10.16 -3.84 9.27
CA ILE A 359 9.09 -4.53 8.54
C ILE A 359 8.08 -3.57 7.92
N ALA A 360 7.56 -2.61 8.69
CA ALA A 360 6.36 -1.85 8.31
C ALA A 360 6.48 -1.08 6.98
N LYS A 361 7.69 -0.70 6.57
CA LYS A 361 7.91 0.04 5.31
C LYS A 361 8.05 -0.86 4.09
N ALA A 362 8.09 -2.18 4.26
CA ALA A 362 8.33 -3.11 3.17
C ALA A 362 7.08 -3.23 2.29
N ARG A 363 7.21 -2.81 1.02
CA ARG A 363 6.07 -2.74 0.11
C ARG A 363 5.80 -4.08 -0.57
N THR A 364 4.54 -4.26 -0.94
CA THR A 364 4.10 -5.35 -1.79
C THR A 364 4.79 -5.31 -3.14
N PHE A 365 4.91 -6.45 -3.79
CA PHE A 365 5.68 -6.57 -5.01
C PHE A 365 5.04 -7.51 -6.02
N GLY A 366 5.34 -7.28 -7.29
CA GLY A 366 4.90 -8.12 -8.40
C GLY A 366 5.94 -8.15 -9.51
N PHE A 367 5.70 -8.98 -10.53
CA PHE A 367 6.58 -9.11 -11.68
C PHE A 367 5.90 -8.64 -12.96
N VAL A 368 6.66 -7.99 -13.85
CA VAL A 368 6.15 -7.50 -15.15
C VAL A 368 5.46 -8.60 -15.95
N ARG A 369 6.00 -9.83 -15.91
CA ARG A 369 5.46 -10.99 -16.62
C ARG A 369 4.07 -11.44 -16.11
N ASP A 370 3.72 -11.10 -14.88
CA ASP A 370 2.48 -11.57 -14.23
C ASP A 370 1.36 -10.52 -14.34
N VAL A 371 1.68 -9.24 -14.61
CA VAL A 371 0.71 -8.13 -14.66
C VAL A 371 -0.38 -8.38 -15.70
N GLU A 372 -0.02 -8.77 -16.93
CA GLU A 372 -1.01 -8.99 -18.00
C GLU A 372 -2.02 -10.09 -17.65
N HIS A 373 -1.57 -11.11 -16.92
CA HIS A 373 -2.43 -12.21 -16.48
C HIS A 373 -3.40 -11.75 -15.39
N LEU A 374 -2.89 -11.03 -14.38
CA LEU A 374 -3.70 -10.47 -13.29
C LEU A 374 -4.78 -9.52 -13.82
N GLN A 375 -4.43 -8.65 -14.77
CA GLN A 375 -5.39 -7.72 -15.36
C GLN A 375 -6.48 -8.41 -16.16
N LYS A 376 -6.16 -9.48 -16.90
CA LYS A 376 -7.17 -10.30 -17.60
C LYS A 376 -8.18 -10.94 -16.64
N GLN A 377 -7.81 -11.11 -15.37
CA GLN A 377 -8.68 -11.59 -14.31
C GLN A 377 -9.39 -10.45 -13.55
N GLY A 378 -9.22 -9.19 -13.97
CA GLY A 378 -9.79 -8.02 -13.29
C GLY A 378 -9.09 -7.66 -11.97
N LEU A 379 -7.85 -8.12 -11.77
CA LEU A 379 -7.05 -7.85 -10.58
C LEU A 379 -5.92 -6.87 -10.89
N ALA A 380 -5.34 -6.29 -9.84
CA ALA A 380 -4.29 -5.27 -9.94
C ALA A 380 -4.74 -4.15 -10.90
N LEU A 381 -5.91 -3.56 -10.65
CA LEU A 381 -6.39 -2.40 -11.40
C LEU A 381 -5.98 -1.08 -10.72
N GLY A 382 -5.69 -1.11 -9.41
CA GLY A 382 -5.31 0.05 -8.59
C GLY A 382 -3.83 0.16 -8.24
N GLY A 383 -2.99 -0.75 -8.72
CA GLY A 383 -1.55 -0.63 -8.60
C GLY A 383 -1.04 0.64 -9.30
N ARG A 384 -0.38 1.51 -8.54
CA ARG A 384 0.28 2.72 -9.03
C ARG A 384 1.77 2.64 -8.75
N PHE A 385 2.54 3.47 -9.43
CA PHE A 385 4.00 3.50 -9.29
C PHE A 385 4.47 3.69 -7.85
N ASP A 386 3.65 4.30 -6.99
CA ASP A 386 3.93 4.62 -5.60
C ASP A 386 3.43 3.58 -4.57
N ASN A 387 2.67 2.56 -4.98
CA ASN A 387 2.02 1.63 -4.06
C ASN A 387 2.43 0.15 -4.16
N PHE A 388 3.45 -0.18 -4.96
CA PHE A 388 4.09 -1.51 -4.99
C PHE A 388 5.48 -1.45 -5.61
N VAL A 389 6.26 -2.52 -5.52
CA VAL A 389 7.54 -2.70 -6.24
C VAL A 389 7.33 -3.65 -7.42
N LEU A 390 7.63 -3.17 -8.62
CA LEU A 390 7.53 -3.96 -9.85
C LEU A 390 8.92 -4.44 -10.28
N PHE A 391 9.08 -5.75 -10.35
CA PHE A 391 10.31 -6.40 -10.80
C PHE A 391 10.24 -6.77 -12.28
N GLY A 392 11.20 -6.25 -13.05
CA GLY A 392 11.48 -6.67 -14.43
C GLY A 392 12.57 -7.75 -14.49
N GLU A 393 13.16 -7.94 -15.66
CA GLU A 393 14.22 -8.95 -15.86
C GLU A 393 15.52 -8.62 -15.11
N ASN A 394 15.83 -7.32 -14.94
CA ASN A 394 17.10 -6.84 -14.39
C ASN A 394 17.00 -6.27 -12.97
N GLY A 395 15.83 -6.35 -12.33
CA GLY A 395 15.60 -5.77 -11.00
C GLY A 395 14.34 -4.92 -10.90
N PRO A 396 14.19 -4.11 -9.83
CA PRO A 396 13.04 -3.21 -9.67
C PRO A 396 13.07 -2.10 -10.74
N ILE A 397 11.92 -1.83 -11.36
CA ILE A 397 11.83 -0.89 -12.50
C ILE A 397 11.13 0.43 -12.19
N ASN A 398 10.22 0.44 -11.21
CA ASN A 398 9.37 1.59 -10.92
C ASN A 398 9.90 2.45 -9.76
N CYS A 399 10.72 1.89 -8.87
CA CYS A 399 11.23 2.59 -7.70
C CYS A 399 12.50 1.91 -7.14
N ASP A 400 13.20 2.62 -6.27
CA ASP A 400 14.24 2.01 -5.44
C ASP A 400 13.64 1.23 -4.28
N LEU A 401 14.34 0.17 -3.87
CA LEU A 401 13.95 -0.60 -2.70
C LEU A 401 14.22 0.19 -1.42
N ARG A 402 13.30 0.13 -0.46
CA ARG A 402 13.45 0.69 0.89
C ARG A 402 14.39 -0.15 1.74
N TYR A 403 14.47 -1.43 1.43
CA TYR A 403 15.38 -2.40 2.02
C TYR A 403 16.01 -3.23 0.92
N THR A 404 17.28 -3.63 1.07
CA THR A 404 17.94 -4.52 0.10
C THR A 404 17.20 -5.85 -0.08
N ASP A 405 16.52 -6.29 0.98
CA ASP A 405 15.73 -7.50 1.15
C ASP A 405 14.23 -7.17 1.36
N GLU A 406 13.73 -6.09 0.74
CA GLU A 406 12.33 -5.63 0.85
C GLU A 406 11.29 -6.74 0.55
N PRO A 407 11.44 -7.61 -0.47
CA PRO A 407 10.46 -8.66 -0.77
C PRO A 407 10.26 -9.67 0.37
N VAL A 408 11.33 -10.17 1.00
CA VAL A 408 11.20 -11.13 2.11
C VAL A 408 10.65 -10.47 3.37
N ARG A 409 10.98 -9.19 3.63
CA ARG A 409 10.38 -8.42 4.73
C ARG A 409 8.89 -8.19 4.52
N HIS A 410 8.45 -7.95 3.29
CA HIS A 410 7.03 -7.85 2.98
C HIS A 410 6.29 -9.17 3.22
N LYS A 411 6.90 -10.31 2.86
CA LYS A 411 6.32 -11.62 3.20
C LYS A 411 6.18 -11.85 4.70
N ILE A 412 7.13 -11.36 5.50
CA ILE A 412 7.00 -11.37 6.95
C ILE A 412 5.83 -10.46 7.39
N LEU A 413 5.70 -9.27 6.81
CA LEU A 413 4.56 -8.37 7.06
C LEU A 413 3.21 -9.08 6.82
N ASP A 414 3.07 -9.78 5.68
CA ASP A 414 1.87 -10.55 5.35
C ASP A 414 1.60 -11.65 6.39
N VAL A 415 2.61 -12.43 6.76
CA VAL A 415 2.50 -13.50 7.77
C VAL A 415 2.05 -12.95 9.13
N ILE A 416 2.58 -11.81 9.58
CA ILE A 416 2.17 -11.14 10.83
C ILE A 416 0.68 -10.78 10.78
N GLY A 417 0.20 -10.29 9.63
CA GLY A 417 -1.19 -9.90 9.43
C GLY A 417 -2.15 -11.09 9.38
N ASP A 418 -1.82 -12.10 8.58
CA ASP A 418 -2.64 -13.31 8.45
C ASP A 418 -2.76 -14.04 9.79
N LEU A 419 -1.66 -14.20 10.54
CA LEU A 419 -1.68 -14.85 11.86
C LEU A 419 -2.56 -14.12 12.88
N TYR A 420 -2.75 -12.82 12.72
CA TYR A 420 -3.60 -12.06 13.62
C TYR A 420 -5.10 -12.33 13.43
N LEU A 421 -5.48 -13.07 12.38
CA LEU A 421 -6.82 -13.63 12.22
C LEU A 421 -7.15 -14.76 13.21
N LEU A 422 -6.20 -15.17 14.06
CA LEU A 422 -6.52 -15.94 15.29
C LEU A 422 -7.13 -15.05 16.39
N GLY A 423 -7.12 -13.73 16.21
CA GLY A 423 -7.74 -12.76 17.12
C GLY A 423 -6.94 -12.49 18.41
N ARG A 424 -5.74 -13.06 18.53
CA ARG A 424 -4.86 -12.93 19.71
C ARG A 424 -3.39 -12.95 19.27
N PRO A 425 -2.50 -12.24 19.99
CA PRO A 425 -1.06 -12.35 19.80
C PRO A 425 -0.60 -13.78 20.04
N ILE A 426 0.47 -14.18 19.36
CA ILE A 426 1.04 -15.53 19.45
C ILE A 426 2.42 -15.45 20.07
N LYS A 427 2.71 -16.37 20.97
CA LYS A 427 4.04 -16.63 21.51
C LYS A 427 4.53 -17.95 20.91
N GLY A 428 5.49 -17.86 20.00
CA GLY A 428 5.96 -18.98 19.19
C GLY A 428 6.81 -18.52 18.02
N LYS A 429 7.60 -19.44 17.46
CA LYS A 429 8.43 -19.20 16.29
C LYS A 429 7.79 -19.79 15.05
N VAL A 430 7.54 -18.94 14.06
CA VAL A 430 7.07 -19.33 12.74
C VAL A 430 8.27 -19.49 11.82
N SER A 431 8.38 -20.64 11.17
CA SER A 431 9.37 -20.90 10.13
C SER A 431 8.64 -21.14 8.80
N ALA A 432 8.93 -20.32 7.81
CA ALA A 432 8.24 -20.31 6.51
C ALA A 432 9.24 -20.37 5.36
N SER A 433 8.92 -21.16 4.34
CA SER A 433 9.67 -21.20 3.08
C SER A 433 8.68 -21.10 1.93
N MET A 434 8.75 -20.00 1.18
CA MET A 434 7.91 -19.75 0.01
C MET A 434 6.39 -19.80 0.28
N SER A 435 5.93 -19.53 1.51
CA SER A 435 4.51 -19.57 1.85
C SER A 435 3.71 -18.38 1.29
N GLY A 436 2.45 -18.62 0.93
CA GLY A 436 1.46 -17.59 0.60
C GLY A 436 0.37 -17.46 1.67
N HIS A 437 -0.62 -16.61 1.40
CA HIS A 437 -1.79 -16.46 2.27
C HIS A 437 -2.51 -17.80 2.49
N SER A 438 -2.64 -18.63 1.45
CA SER A 438 -3.25 -19.97 1.54
C SER A 438 -2.55 -20.88 2.56
N ASP A 439 -1.20 -20.89 2.57
CA ASP A 439 -0.42 -21.67 3.51
C ASP A 439 -0.52 -21.12 4.93
N ASN A 440 -0.47 -19.79 5.06
CA ASN A 440 -0.64 -19.10 6.33
C ASN A 440 -1.98 -19.49 6.95
N ILE A 441 -3.09 -19.33 6.22
CA ILE A 441 -4.44 -19.69 6.68
C ILE A 441 -4.55 -21.18 7.01
N SER A 442 -3.93 -22.06 6.21
CA SER A 442 -3.89 -23.50 6.51
C SER A 442 -3.21 -23.78 7.85
N LEU A 443 -2.13 -23.06 8.19
CA LEU A 443 -1.49 -23.14 9.50
C LEU A 443 -2.41 -22.65 10.62
N LEU A 444 -3.13 -21.54 10.42
CA LEU A 444 -4.07 -21.04 11.42
C LEU A 444 -5.18 -22.06 11.71
N CYS A 445 -5.73 -22.70 10.67
CA CYS A 445 -6.72 -23.76 10.81
C CYS A 445 -6.15 -24.95 11.60
N ALA A 446 -4.97 -25.46 11.21
CA ALA A 446 -4.33 -26.57 11.89
C ALA A 446 -3.98 -26.24 13.37
N LEU A 447 -3.52 -25.02 13.64
CA LEU A 447 -3.23 -24.56 15.00
C LEU A 447 -4.51 -24.45 15.82
N LYS A 448 -5.59 -23.92 15.24
CA LYS A 448 -6.90 -23.83 15.89
C LYS A 448 -7.44 -25.21 16.25
N GLU A 449 -7.34 -26.19 15.34
CA GLU A 449 -7.73 -27.59 15.59
C GLU A 449 -6.90 -28.20 16.73
N ALA A 450 -5.57 -28.08 16.68
CA ALA A 450 -4.69 -28.59 17.73
C ALA A 450 -5.00 -28.01 19.12
N MET A 451 -5.39 -26.72 19.18
CA MET A 451 -5.81 -26.06 20.42
C MET A 451 -7.16 -26.56 20.96
N LEU A 452 -8.06 -27.02 20.07
CA LEU A 452 -9.37 -27.58 20.44
C LEU A 452 -9.23 -29.01 20.96
N ASP A 453 -8.42 -29.85 20.30
CA ASP A 453 -8.20 -31.25 20.69
C ASP A 453 -7.62 -31.38 22.11
N GLU A 454 -6.63 -30.54 22.45
CA GLU A 454 -6.06 -30.51 23.80
C GLU A 454 -7.03 -30.00 24.88
N ALA A 455 -8.12 -29.37 24.48
CA ALA A 455 -9.12 -28.85 25.39
C ALA A 455 -10.22 -29.87 25.73
N GLU A 456 -10.20 -31.05 25.09
CA GLU A 456 -11.10 -32.18 25.35
C GLU A 456 -10.47 -33.29 26.21
N VAL A 457 -9.14 -33.25 26.39
CA VAL A 457 -8.36 -34.07 27.32
C VAL A 457 -8.21 -33.35 28.65
#